data_AF-A0A6H1UJK1-F1
#
_entry.id   AF-A0A6H1UJK1-F1
#
_cell.length_a   1.000
_cell.length_b   1.000
_cell.length_c   1.000
_cell.angle_alpha   90.00
_cell.angle_beta   90.00
_cell.angle_gamma   90.00
#
_symmetry.space_group_name_H-M   'P 1'
#
loop_
_entity.id
_entity.type
_entity.pdbx_description
1 polymer ?
#
loop_
_entity_poly.entity_id
_entity_poly.type
_entity_poly.pdbx_seq_one_letter_code
_entity_poly.pdbx_strand_id
1 'polypeptide(L)'
;MKKICLALLCGALLQFSSLAQAVVILQYHHVSETTPETTSVTPAQFTEQMTYLADHGFTVVPLQLALNAIAEKRPLAEKSVVISFDDGYQNVADNAHPLLRQLGFPYTVFINVKAVEQQRRNVMSWQTLRQLANEGATIANHSFQHDHLIRLQVDEDLASWQVRVQQDIENSQNKIVEEIGHNVKVLAYPYGEFNPPLRELLTSMGYAGLGQHSGAAGPYSDITALPRYPVAGPYADINTLKVKMHSLNMPVLALDGAGSQLLNRAQPSLTVTLDSSDVRTQELMCYIQGQGAKVPTWLDDSTFTIQADMPLPVGRSRYNCTAPSKSKNGYYWFSQPWIQANSDGSWPAE
;
A
#
# COMPACT_ATOMS: atom_id res chain seq x y z
N MET A 1 -46.08 -3.46 -49.64
CA MET A 1 -45.62 -3.75 -48.26
C MET A 1 -44.25 -4.42 -48.33
N LYS A 2 -43.21 -3.79 -47.76
CA LYS A 2 -42.06 -4.42 -47.08
C LYS A 2 -41.08 -3.30 -46.70
N LYS A 3 -41.17 -2.82 -45.46
CA LYS A 3 -40.17 -1.95 -44.84
C LYS A 3 -38.99 -2.84 -44.44
N ILE A 4 -37.81 -2.55 -44.95
CA ILE A 4 -36.57 -3.19 -44.52
C ILE A 4 -36.07 -2.40 -43.31
N CYS A 5 -36.20 -2.97 -42.11
CA CYS A 5 -35.57 -2.45 -40.91
C CYS A 5 -34.09 -2.84 -40.94
N LEU A 6 -33.20 -1.85 -41.02
CA LEU A 6 -31.77 -2.02 -40.83
C LEU A 6 -31.51 -2.07 -39.32
N ALA A 7 -31.29 -3.27 -38.79
CA ALA A 7 -30.87 -3.44 -37.40
C ALA A 7 -29.37 -3.13 -37.30
N LEU A 8 -29.03 -2.00 -36.66
CA LEU A 8 -27.67 -1.73 -36.19
C LEU A 8 -27.36 -2.73 -35.06
N LEU A 9 -26.54 -3.74 -35.35
CA LEU A 9 -25.85 -4.50 -34.31
C LEU A 9 -24.74 -3.61 -33.72
N CYS A 10 -25.00 -3.02 -32.55
CA CYS A 10 -23.94 -2.58 -31.66
C CYS A 10 -23.21 -3.83 -31.15
N GLY A 11 -22.11 -4.20 -31.79
CA GLY A 11 -21.20 -5.22 -31.27
C GLY A 11 -20.53 -4.69 -30.01
N ALA A 12 -20.96 -5.15 -28.84
CA ALA A 12 -20.20 -4.98 -27.62
C ALA A 12 -18.87 -5.74 -27.79
N LEU A 13 -17.78 -5.00 -27.99
CA LEU A 13 -16.43 -5.55 -27.91
C LEU A 13 -16.21 -5.99 -26.46
N LEU A 14 -16.43 -7.28 -26.19
CA LEU A 14 -15.96 -7.93 -24.98
C LEU A 14 -14.43 -7.88 -25.01
N GLN A 15 -13.86 -6.87 -24.35
CA GLN A 15 -12.43 -6.86 -24.08
C GLN A 15 -12.13 -8.05 -23.18
N PHE A 16 -11.45 -9.05 -23.71
CA PHE A 16 -10.91 -10.16 -22.92
C PHE A 16 -9.77 -9.60 -22.07
N SER A 17 -10.09 -9.22 -20.83
CA SER A 17 -9.07 -8.88 -19.84
C SER A 17 -8.29 -10.14 -19.50
N SER A 18 -7.01 -10.15 -19.82
CA SER A 18 -6.05 -11.11 -19.31
C SER A 18 -6.06 -11.08 -17.78
N LEU A 19 -6.01 -12.26 -17.16
CA LEU A 19 -6.01 -12.41 -15.71
C LEU A 19 -4.57 -12.36 -15.20
N ALA A 20 -4.32 -11.45 -14.26
CA ALA A 20 -3.13 -11.41 -13.43
C ALA A 20 -3.45 -11.87 -12.02
N GLN A 21 -2.41 -12.01 -11.21
CA GLN A 21 -2.55 -12.25 -9.77
C GLN A 21 -1.96 -11.07 -8.98
N ALA A 22 -1.99 -9.87 -9.54
CA ALA A 22 -1.36 -8.71 -8.91
C ALA A 22 -2.25 -7.47 -9.00
N VAL A 23 -2.14 -6.61 -7.99
CA VAL A 23 -2.77 -5.29 -7.91
C VAL A 23 -1.77 -4.29 -7.36
N VAL A 24 -1.73 -3.12 -7.99
CA VAL A 24 -0.91 -2.01 -7.51
C VAL A 24 -1.76 -1.11 -6.62
N ILE A 25 -1.31 -0.89 -5.39
CA ILE A 25 -2.01 0.01 -4.46
C ILE A 25 -1.23 1.33 -4.42
N LEU A 26 -1.88 2.40 -4.88
CA LEU A 26 -1.34 3.76 -4.85
C LEU A 26 -1.72 4.41 -3.52
N GLN A 27 -0.74 5.01 -2.86
CA GLN A 27 -0.93 5.72 -1.60
C GLN A 27 -0.64 7.21 -1.81
N TYR A 28 -1.66 8.02 -1.59
CA TYR A 28 -1.59 9.47 -1.53
C TYR A 28 -1.81 9.94 -0.07
N HIS A 29 -1.47 11.19 0.24
CA HIS A 29 -1.95 11.85 1.46
C HIS A 29 -2.66 13.16 1.08
N HIS A 30 -1.91 14.12 0.56
CA HIS A 30 -2.45 15.40 0.11
C HIS A 30 -2.55 15.49 -1.41
N VAL A 31 -3.61 16.14 -1.87
CA VAL A 31 -3.71 16.68 -3.23
C VAL A 31 -3.77 18.20 -3.12
N SER A 32 -2.61 18.87 -3.12
CA SER A 32 -2.50 20.29 -2.83
C SER A 32 -1.14 20.86 -3.27
N GLU A 33 -1.15 22.14 -3.65
CA GLU A 33 0.05 22.93 -3.96
C GLU A 33 0.72 23.54 -2.72
N THR A 34 0.04 23.54 -1.56
CA THR A 34 0.41 24.37 -0.40
C THR A 34 0.79 23.55 0.84
N THR A 35 0.71 22.23 0.77
CA THR A 35 1.14 21.31 1.84
C THR A 35 2.58 20.83 1.58
N PRO A 36 3.27 20.25 2.58
CA PRO A 36 4.64 19.79 2.41
C PRO A 36 4.79 18.83 1.22
N GLU A 37 5.76 19.10 0.34
CA GLU A 37 5.96 18.34 -0.90
C GLU A 37 6.19 16.85 -0.65
N THR A 38 6.82 16.49 0.46
CA THR A 38 7.17 15.11 0.83
C THR A 38 5.96 14.18 0.97
N THR A 39 4.76 14.72 1.21
CA THR A 39 3.50 13.99 1.34
C THR A 39 2.41 14.48 0.38
N SER A 40 2.77 15.34 -0.57
CA SER A 40 1.81 15.97 -1.49
C SER A 40 2.04 15.59 -2.94
N VAL A 41 0.94 15.50 -3.68
CA VAL A 41 0.90 15.70 -5.12
C VAL A 41 0.12 16.98 -5.42
N THR A 42 0.45 17.64 -6.51
CA THR A 42 -0.36 18.76 -6.97
C THR A 42 -1.68 18.28 -7.59
N PRO A 43 -2.75 19.10 -7.61
CA PRO A 43 -3.98 18.76 -8.32
C PRO A 43 -3.74 18.46 -9.82
N ALA A 44 -2.77 19.15 -10.44
CA ALA A 44 -2.39 18.90 -11.84
C ALA A 44 -1.73 17.54 -12.03
N GLN A 45 -0.77 17.18 -11.16
CA GLN A 45 -0.15 15.85 -11.16
C GLN A 45 -1.17 14.75 -10.90
N PHE A 46 -2.05 14.95 -9.93
CA PHE A 46 -3.12 13.99 -9.63
C PHE A 46 -4.04 13.79 -10.84
N THR A 47 -4.43 14.88 -11.51
CA THR A 47 -5.24 14.82 -12.73
C THR A 47 -4.53 14.04 -13.84
N GLU A 48 -3.26 14.34 -14.11
CA GLU A 48 -2.45 13.62 -15.10
C GLU A 48 -2.41 12.10 -14.81
N GLN A 49 -2.20 11.74 -13.54
CA GLN A 49 -2.15 10.33 -13.11
C GLN A 49 -3.49 9.63 -13.29
N MET A 50 -4.60 10.25 -12.91
CA MET A 50 -5.95 9.65 -13.05
C MET A 50 -6.37 9.53 -14.52
N THR A 51 -6.10 10.55 -15.34
CA THR A 51 -6.32 10.49 -16.79
C THR A 51 -5.48 9.40 -17.43
N TYR A 52 -4.22 9.23 -17.02
CA TYR A 52 -3.39 8.14 -17.51
C TYR A 52 -4.00 6.76 -17.24
N LEU A 53 -4.53 6.53 -16.03
CA LEU A 53 -5.21 5.27 -15.70
C LEU A 53 -6.42 5.04 -16.61
N ALA A 54 -7.26 6.06 -16.80
CA ALA A 54 -8.46 5.98 -17.66
C ALA A 54 -8.10 5.68 -19.13
N ASP A 55 -7.05 6.31 -19.65
CA ASP A 55 -6.71 6.23 -21.08
C ASP A 55 -5.90 4.96 -21.44
N HIS A 56 -5.25 4.32 -20.47
CA HIS A 56 -4.29 3.22 -20.73
C HIS A 56 -4.79 1.83 -20.30
N GLY A 57 -6.10 1.70 -20.11
CA GLY A 57 -6.77 0.42 -19.84
C GLY A 57 -6.50 -0.13 -18.43
N PHE A 58 -6.26 0.74 -17.46
CA PHE A 58 -6.22 0.33 -16.06
C PHE A 58 -7.63 0.10 -15.53
N THR A 59 -7.78 -0.90 -14.66
CA THR A 59 -9.03 -1.14 -13.94
C THR A 59 -8.83 -0.66 -12.50
N VAL A 60 -9.49 0.45 -12.14
CA VAL A 60 -9.50 0.90 -10.75
C VAL A 60 -10.51 0.08 -9.96
N VAL A 61 -10.04 -0.69 -8.98
CA VAL A 61 -10.87 -1.62 -8.19
C VAL A 61 -11.03 -1.14 -6.76
N PRO A 62 -12.19 -1.40 -6.10
CA PRO A 62 -12.33 -1.14 -4.68
C PRO A 62 -11.32 -1.96 -3.87
N LEU A 63 -10.72 -1.36 -2.84
CA LEU A 63 -9.72 -2.02 -2.01
C LEU A 63 -10.25 -3.35 -1.44
N GLN A 64 -11.48 -3.38 -0.91
CA GLN A 64 -12.06 -4.62 -0.36
C GLN A 64 -12.11 -5.76 -1.38
N LEU A 65 -12.38 -5.47 -2.66
CA LEU A 65 -12.39 -6.48 -3.71
C LEU A 65 -10.99 -7.06 -3.93
N ALA A 66 -9.99 -6.18 -3.99
CA ALA A 66 -8.59 -6.57 -4.11
C ALA A 66 -8.13 -7.43 -2.93
N LEU A 67 -8.46 -7.04 -1.69
CA LEU A 67 -8.14 -7.79 -0.48
C LEU A 67 -8.77 -9.19 -0.49
N ASN A 68 -10.06 -9.29 -0.85
CA ASN A 68 -10.74 -10.58 -0.95
C ASN A 68 -10.10 -11.47 -2.01
N ALA A 69 -9.76 -10.91 -3.17
CA ALA A 69 -9.11 -11.67 -4.24
C ALA A 69 -7.72 -12.17 -3.81
N ILE A 70 -6.92 -11.36 -3.12
CA ILE A 70 -5.62 -11.77 -2.58
C ILE A 70 -5.80 -12.91 -1.57
N ALA A 71 -6.67 -12.73 -0.58
CA ALA A 71 -6.90 -13.72 0.48
C ALA A 71 -7.39 -15.08 -0.07
N GLU A 72 -8.27 -15.03 -1.07
CA GLU A 72 -8.85 -16.21 -1.73
C GLU A 72 -7.98 -16.74 -2.87
N LYS A 73 -6.83 -16.11 -3.14
CA LYS A 73 -5.94 -16.39 -4.28
C LYS A 73 -6.67 -16.39 -5.63
N ARG A 74 -7.72 -15.56 -5.75
CA ARG A 74 -8.44 -15.36 -7.01
C ARG A 74 -7.68 -14.40 -7.92
N PRO A 75 -7.72 -14.63 -9.24
CA PRO A 75 -7.11 -13.72 -10.19
C PRO A 75 -7.80 -12.35 -10.18
N LEU A 76 -7.02 -11.31 -10.42
CA LEU A 76 -7.45 -9.94 -10.68
C LEU A 76 -7.21 -9.61 -12.16
N ALA A 77 -7.92 -8.62 -12.71
CA ALA A 77 -7.65 -8.18 -14.07
C ALA A 77 -6.21 -7.64 -14.18
N GLU A 78 -5.54 -7.88 -15.31
CA GLU A 78 -4.31 -7.15 -15.61
C GLU A 78 -4.53 -5.64 -15.48
N LYS A 79 -3.48 -4.92 -15.05
CA LYS A 79 -3.54 -3.48 -14.78
C LYS A 79 -4.60 -3.08 -13.74
N SER A 80 -4.85 -3.95 -12.76
CA SER A 80 -5.68 -3.60 -11.61
C SER A 80 -4.93 -2.66 -10.67
N VAL A 81 -5.57 -1.55 -10.30
CA VAL A 81 -5.03 -0.51 -9.40
C VAL A 81 -6.05 -0.19 -8.30
N VAL A 82 -5.56 0.02 -7.10
CA VAL A 82 -6.33 0.59 -5.98
C VAL A 82 -5.80 2.00 -5.70
N ILE A 83 -6.71 2.94 -5.47
CA ILE A 83 -6.39 4.30 -5.04
C ILE A 83 -6.70 4.43 -3.55
N SER A 84 -5.71 4.85 -2.77
CA SER A 84 -5.87 5.10 -1.33
C SER A 84 -5.29 6.44 -0.92
N PHE A 85 -5.91 7.07 0.08
CA PHE A 85 -5.48 8.30 0.73
C PHE A 85 -5.34 8.05 2.23
N ASP A 86 -4.23 8.48 2.81
CA ASP A 86 -4.02 8.41 4.25
C ASP A 86 -4.40 9.74 4.93
N ASP A 87 -4.52 9.72 6.26
CA ASP A 87 -4.78 10.84 7.18
C ASP A 87 -6.13 11.57 7.11
N GLY A 88 -6.90 11.42 6.03
CA GLY A 88 -8.23 12.03 5.93
C GLY A 88 -8.20 13.55 5.75
N TYR A 89 -7.24 14.08 4.97
CA TYR A 89 -7.11 15.52 4.73
C TYR A 89 -8.24 16.09 3.87
N GLN A 90 -8.74 17.27 4.26
CA GLN A 90 -9.83 17.99 3.58
C GLN A 90 -9.52 18.27 2.10
N ASN A 91 -8.26 18.50 1.75
CA ASN A 91 -7.88 18.73 0.34
C ASN A 91 -8.13 17.54 -0.58
N VAL A 92 -8.28 16.31 -0.05
CA VAL A 92 -8.71 15.15 -0.83
C VAL A 92 -10.17 15.30 -1.24
N ALA A 93 -11.04 15.79 -0.35
CA ALA A 93 -12.43 16.07 -0.68
C ALA A 93 -12.56 17.24 -1.67
N ASP A 94 -11.72 18.26 -1.51
CA ASP A 94 -11.81 19.48 -2.32
C ASP A 94 -11.22 19.29 -3.72
N ASN A 95 -10.08 18.60 -3.84
CA ASN A 95 -9.28 18.56 -5.07
C ASN A 95 -9.26 17.19 -5.76
N ALA A 96 -9.38 16.07 -5.03
CA ALA A 96 -9.27 14.73 -5.61
C ALA A 96 -10.65 14.12 -5.91
N HIS A 97 -11.57 14.21 -4.94
CA HIS A 97 -12.88 13.59 -5.01
C HIS A 97 -13.71 13.99 -6.25
N PRO A 98 -13.79 15.26 -6.68
CA PRO A 98 -14.60 15.63 -7.85
C PRO A 98 -14.18 14.87 -9.12
N LEU A 99 -12.87 14.73 -9.34
CA LEU A 99 -12.33 14.01 -10.49
C LEU A 99 -12.56 12.50 -10.37
N LEU A 100 -12.30 11.92 -9.19
CA LEU A 100 -12.53 10.49 -8.94
C LEU A 100 -14.00 10.11 -9.17
N ARG A 101 -14.93 10.95 -8.68
CA ARG A 101 -16.36 10.80 -8.92
C ARG A 101 -16.72 10.92 -10.40
N GLN A 102 -16.17 11.90 -11.11
CA GLN A 102 -16.39 12.08 -12.54
C GLN A 102 -15.93 10.86 -13.35
N LEU A 103 -14.79 10.25 -12.98
CA LEU A 103 -14.25 9.06 -13.62
C LEU A 103 -14.91 7.74 -13.15
N GLY A 104 -15.73 7.79 -12.09
CA GLY A 104 -16.31 6.61 -11.46
C GLY A 104 -15.25 5.72 -10.78
N PHE A 105 -14.12 6.29 -10.37
CA PHE A 105 -13.02 5.56 -9.76
C PHE A 105 -13.28 5.35 -8.26
N PRO A 106 -13.37 4.09 -7.79
CA PRO A 106 -13.47 3.82 -6.36
C PRO A 106 -12.13 4.14 -5.68
N TYR A 107 -12.20 4.61 -4.44
CA TYR A 107 -11.03 4.91 -3.64
C TYR A 107 -11.30 4.72 -2.16
N THR A 108 -10.23 4.60 -1.38
CA THR A 108 -10.30 4.43 0.08
C THR A 108 -9.60 5.60 0.77
N VAL A 109 -10.22 6.14 1.83
CA VAL A 109 -9.63 7.14 2.71
C VAL A 109 -9.43 6.50 4.08
N PHE A 110 -8.17 6.36 4.50
CA PHE A 110 -7.79 5.93 5.83
C PHE A 110 -7.77 7.14 6.76
N ILE A 111 -8.50 7.08 7.87
CA ILE A 111 -8.63 8.22 8.80
C ILE A 111 -8.05 7.93 10.19
N ASN A 112 -7.43 8.97 10.75
CA ASN A 112 -7.17 9.07 12.19
C ASN A 112 -8.43 9.63 12.86
N VAL A 113 -9.17 8.78 13.58
CA VAL A 113 -10.44 9.17 14.20
C VAL A 113 -10.27 10.28 15.23
N LYS A 114 -9.24 10.26 16.08
CA LYS A 114 -9.02 11.32 17.07
C LYS A 114 -8.80 12.67 16.40
N ALA A 115 -8.10 12.71 15.27
CA ALA A 115 -7.90 13.96 14.52
C ALA A 115 -9.22 14.54 13.99
N VAL A 116 -10.12 13.68 13.51
CA VAL A 116 -11.47 14.06 13.07
C VAL A 116 -12.30 14.58 14.24
N GLU A 117 -12.33 13.86 15.37
CA GLU A 117 -13.09 14.25 16.56
C GLU A 117 -12.60 15.56 17.18
N GLN A 118 -11.28 15.78 17.17
CA GLN A 118 -10.66 17.02 17.64
C GLN A 118 -10.77 18.17 16.64
N GLN A 119 -11.38 17.94 15.47
CA GLN A 119 -11.50 18.93 14.39
C GLN A 119 -10.15 19.56 14.05
N ARG A 120 -9.11 18.73 13.96
CA ARG A 120 -7.76 19.22 13.64
C ARG A 120 -7.79 19.95 12.30
N ARG A 121 -7.01 21.03 12.22
CA ARG A 121 -6.93 21.86 11.01
C ARG A 121 -6.62 21.01 9.77
N ASN A 122 -7.34 21.26 8.69
CA ASN A 122 -7.21 20.57 7.40
C ASN A 122 -7.57 19.08 7.40
N VAL A 123 -8.12 18.53 8.49
CA VAL A 123 -8.68 17.17 8.52
C VAL A 123 -10.18 17.26 8.21
N MET A 124 -10.70 16.29 7.47
CA MET A 124 -12.12 16.21 7.14
C MET A 124 -12.98 16.09 8.41
N SER A 125 -14.16 16.70 8.37
CA SER A 125 -15.20 16.46 9.38
C SER A 125 -15.94 15.15 9.10
N TRP A 126 -16.67 14.63 10.10
CA TRP A 126 -17.61 13.52 9.88
C TRP A 126 -18.68 13.84 8.84
N GLN A 127 -19.11 15.11 8.73
CA GLN A 127 -20.04 15.51 7.67
C GLN A 127 -19.42 15.32 6.28
N THR A 128 -18.18 15.76 6.09
CA THR A 128 -17.43 15.56 4.83
C THR A 128 -17.26 14.07 4.55
N LEU A 129 -16.84 13.28 5.54
CA LEU A 129 -16.62 11.83 5.38
C LEU A 129 -17.90 11.08 5.02
N ARG A 130 -19.04 11.42 5.63
CA ARG A 130 -20.35 10.85 5.26
C ARG A 130 -20.74 11.21 3.84
N GLN A 131 -20.49 12.45 3.41
CA GLN A 131 -20.72 12.85 2.02
C GLN A 131 -19.90 11.98 1.06
N LEU A 132 -18.58 11.90 1.27
CA LEU A 132 -17.71 11.09 0.41
C LEU A 132 -18.14 9.62 0.36
N ALA A 133 -18.52 9.06 1.52
CA ALA A 133 -19.01 7.69 1.61
C ALA A 133 -20.29 7.46 0.79
N ASN A 134 -21.27 8.36 0.89
CA ASN A 134 -22.50 8.32 0.09
C ASN A 134 -22.23 8.48 -1.42
N GLU A 135 -21.11 9.09 -1.78
CA GLU A 135 -20.67 9.28 -3.16
C GLU A 135 -19.67 8.21 -3.64
N GLY A 136 -19.49 7.12 -2.87
CA GLY A 136 -18.78 5.91 -3.30
C GLY A 136 -17.37 5.72 -2.73
N ALA A 137 -16.88 6.63 -1.87
CA ALA A 137 -15.62 6.45 -1.17
C ALA A 137 -15.74 5.40 -0.07
N THR A 138 -14.70 4.58 0.14
CA THR A 138 -14.60 3.75 1.34
C THR A 138 -13.84 4.51 2.42
N ILE A 139 -14.35 4.52 3.66
CA ILE A 139 -13.66 5.10 4.82
C ILE A 139 -13.11 3.94 5.66
N ALA A 140 -11.81 3.99 5.96
CA ALA A 140 -11.07 2.88 6.58
C ALA A 140 -10.14 3.36 7.70
N ASN A 141 -9.54 2.41 8.40
CA ASN A 141 -8.88 2.63 9.68
C ASN A 141 -7.41 3.04 9.53
N HIS A 142 -7.03 4.20 10.08
CA HIS A 142 -5.63 4.64 10.21
C HIS A 142 -5.16 4.73 11.67
N SER A 143 -5.66 3.81 12.49
CA SER A 143 -5.56 3.83 13.95
C SER A 143 -6.34 5.00 14.59
N PHE A 144 -6.53 4.97 15.91
CA PHE A 144 -7.27 6.03 16.61
C PHE A 144 -6.36 7.21 16.92
N GLN A 145 -5.14 6.97 17.42
CA GLN A 145 -4.20 8.04 17.79
C GLN A 145 -3.29 8.48 16.63
N HIS A 146 -3.04 7.60 15.65
CA HIS A 146 -1.93 7.70 14.67
C HIS A 146 -0.54 7.62 15.33
N ASP A 147 -0.43 6.80 16.37
CA ASP A 147 0.84 6.49 17.02
C ASP A 147 1.65 5.45 16.23
N HIS A 148 2.95 5.37 16.52
CA HIS A 148 3.79 4.27 16.05
C HIS A 148 3.43 2.97 16.77
N LEU A 149 2.56 2.17 16.15
CA LEU A 149 1.94 1.01 16.78
C LEU A 149 2.95 -0.07 17.20
N ILE A 150 4.15 -0.12 16.63
CA ILE A 150 5.20 -1.08 16.99
C ILE A 150 5.97 -0.70 18.26
N ARG A 151 5.78 0.52 18.80
CA ARG A 151 6.55 1.03 19.93
C ARG A 151 5.88 0.65 21.26
N LEU A 152 6.67 0.10 22.17
CA LEU A 152 6.32 -0.02 23.58
C LEU A 152 6.41 1.36 24.25
N GLN A 153 5.47 1.63 25.16
CA GLN A 153 5.57 2.77 26.07
C GLN A 153 6.58 2.48 27.19
N VAL A 154 6.98 3.51 27.93
CA VAL A 154 7.86 3.36 29.10
C VAL A 154 7.18 2.42 30.10
N ASP A 155 7.93 1.42 30.58
CA ASP A 155 7.47 0.38 31.51
C ASP A 155 6.31 -0.51 30.99
N GLU A 156 6.04 -0.50 29.68
CA GLU A 156 5.01 -1.34 29.06
C GLU A 156 5.57 -2.70 28.64
N ASP A 157 4.93 -3.79 29.08
CA ASP A 157 5.20 -5.13 28.59
C ASP A 157 4.41 -5.46 27.31
N LEU A 158 4.78 -6.56 26.65
CA LEU A 158 4.15 -6.94 25.38
C LEU A 158 2.64 -7.22 25.51
N ALA A 159 2.19 -7.74 26.66
CA ALA A 159 0.77 -8.02 26.89
C ALA A 159 -0.04 -6.73 27.01
N SER A 160 0.47 -5.76 27.77
CA SER A 160 -0.15 -4.44 27.93
C SER A 160 -0.15 -3.66 26.61
N TRP A 161 0.95 -3.74 25.86
CA TRP A 161 1.05 -3.20 24.51
C TRP A 161 -0.02 -3.78 23.58
N GLN A 162 -0.21 -5.10 23.59
CA GLN A 162 -1.19 -5.76 22.74
C GLN A 162 -2.60 -5.25 23.04
N VAL A 163 -2.96 -5.14 24.34
CA VAL A 163 -4.27 -4.61 24.77
C VAL A 163 -4.44 -3.16 24.30
N ARG A 164 -3.44 -2.30 24.52
CA ARG A 164 -3.50 -0.89 24.12
C ARG A 164 -3.66 -0.73 22.62
N VAL A 165 -2.86 -1.44 21.82
CA VAL A 165 -2.89 -1.34 20.36
C VAL A 165 -4.17 -1.94 19.79
N GLN A 166 -4.65 -3.06 20.33
CA GLN A 166 -5.94 -3.62 19.95
C GLN A 166 -7.07 -2.60 20.20
N GLN A 167 -7.11 -2.01 21.40
CA GLN A 167 -8.13 -1.02 21.75
C GLN A 167 -8.07 0.22 20.86
N ASP A 168 -6.87 0.70 20.51
CA ASP A 168 -6.69 1.81 19.57
C ASP A 168 -7.30 1.50 18.20
N ILE A 169 -6.96 0.35 17.62
CA ILE A 169 -7.48 -0.08 16.32
C ILE A 169 -9.01 -0.28 16.38
N GLU A 170 -9.52 -0.94 17.41
CA GLU A 170 -10.96 -1.22 17.57
C GLU A 170 -11.78 0.03 17.83
N ASN A 171 -11.28 0.99 18.61
CA ASN A 171 -11.95 2.28 18.83
C ASN A 171 -12.14 3.02 17.51
N SER A 172 -11.09 3.09 16.69
CA SER A 172 -11.18 3.71 15.37
C SER A 172 -12.21 2.98 14.48
N GLN A 173 -12.16 1.65 14.43
CA GLN A 173 -13.10 0.87 13.63
C GLN A 173 -14.55 1.05 14.09
N ASN A 174 -14.81 0.95 15.39
CA ASN A 174 -16.15 1.09 15.95
C ASN A 174 -16.72 2.47 15.65
N LYS A 175 -15.91 3.52 15.73
CA LYS A 175 -16.35 4.87 15.39
C LYS A 175 -16.65 5.05 13.91
N ILE A 176 -15.84 4.46 13.02
CA ILE A 176 -16.13 4.46 11.57
C ILE A 176 -17.45 3.73 11.27
N VAL A 177 -17.69 2.59 11.93
CA VAL A 177 -18.97 1.85 11.79
C VAL A 177 -20.14 2.68 12.30
N GLU A 178 -20.01 3.34 13.45
CA GLU A 178 -21.05 4.21 14.01
C GLU A 178 -21.40 5.38 13.09
N GLU A 179 -20.38 6.09 12.58
CA GLU A 179 -20.56 7.35 11.85
C GLU A 179 -20.89 7.17 10.37
N ILE A 180 -20.36 6.11 9.75
CA ILE A 180 -20.40 5.87 8.30
C ILE A 180 -21.08 4.55 7.93
N GLY A 181 -21.05 3.54 8.81
CA GLY A 181 -21.55 2.18 8.53
C GLY A 181 -20.54 1.26 7.82
N HIS A 182 -19.33 1.74 7.51
CA HIS A 182 -18.30 0.92 6.88
C HIS A 182 -17.57 0.03 7.90
N ASN A 183 -17.55 -1.28 7.66
CA ASN A 183 -16.89 -2.29 8.51
C ASN A 183 -15.80 -3.07 7.77
N VAL A 184 -15.00 -2.36 6.96
CA VAL A 184 -13.89 -2.94 6.20
C VAL A 184 -12.72 -3.16 7.15
N LYS A 185 -12.40 -4.43 7.45
CA LYS A 185 -11.33 -4.81 8.39
C LYS A 185 -9.95 -4.68 7.74
N VAL A 186 -9.51 -3.44 7.61
CA VAL A 186 -8.22 -3.09 7.02
C VAL A 186 -7.60 -1.91 7.77
N LEU A 187 -6.30 -2.03 8.07
CA LEU A 187 -5.50 -0.99 8.72
C LEU A 187 -4.41 -0.53 7.76
N ALA A 188 -4.38 0.75 7.42
CA ALA A 188 -3.15 1.38 6.95
C ALA A 188 -2.28 1.62 8.18
N TYR A 189 -1.09 1.02 8.23
CA TYR A 189 -0.19 1.24 9.36
C TYR A 189 0.28 2.70 9.37
N PRO A 190 0.11 3.44 10.48
CA PRO A 190 0.75 4.74 10.63
C PRO A 190 2.24 4.63 10.30
N TYR A 191 2.74 5.57 9.50
CA TYR A 191 4.15 5.62 9.05
C TYR A 191 4.62 4.41 8.20
N GLY A 192 3.71 3.48 7.87
CA GLY A 192 4.01 2.22 7.19
C GLY A 192 4.71 1.18 8.05
N GLU A 193 4.71 1.35 9.37
CA GLU A 193 5.48 0.55 10.32
C GLU A 193 4.71 -0.67 10.81
N PHE A 194 5.33 -1.84 10.72
CA PHE A 194 4.81 -3.09 11.28
C PHE A 194 5.95 -4.00 11.71
N ASN A 195 5.67 -4.90 12.64
CA ASN A 195 6.58 -5.95 13.10
C ASN A 195 5.79 -7.26 13.27
N PRO A 196 6.44 -8.41 13.53
CA PRO A 196 5.74 -9.69 13.67
C PRO A 196 4.64 -9.69 14.75
N PRO A 197 4.84 -9.16 15.98
CA PRO A 197 3.76 -9.09 16.97
C PRO A 197 2.53 -8.30 16.49
N LEU A 198 2.71 -7.16 15.82
CA LEU A 198 1.58 -6.37 15.31
C LEU A 198 0.83 -7.10 14.20
N ARG A 199 1.55 -7.81 13.34
CA ARG A 199 0.95 -8.62 12.27
C ARG A 199 0.14 -9.80 12.82
N GLU A 200 0.67 -10.48 13.85
CA GLU A 200 -0.06 -11.54 14.56
C GLU A 200 -1.33 -11.00 15.21
N LEU A 201 -1.26 -9.81 15.84
CA LEU A 201 -2.43 -9.13 16.38
C LEU A 201 -3.48 -8.86 15.29
N LEU A 202 -3.12 -8.24 14.18
CA LEU A 202 -4.06 -8.00 13.07
C LEU A 202 -4.67 -9.31 12.54
N THR A 203 -3.87 -10.37 12.41
CA THR A 203 -4.35 -11.69 11.99
C THR A 203 -5.43 -12.20 12.93
N SER A 204 -5.19 -12.15 14.25
CA SER A 204 -6.17 -12.60 15.25
C SER A 204 -7.47 -11.79 15.25
N MET A 205 -7.40 -10.52 14.83
CA MET A 205 -8.55 -9.62 14.70
C MET A 205 -9.23 -9.71 13.32
N GLY A 206 -8.69 -10.50 12.38
CA GLY A 206 -9.20 -10.63 11.01
C GLY A 206 -8.96 -9.41 10.13
N TYR A 207 -7.92 -8.61 10.38
CA TYR A 207 -7.56 -7.44 9.60
C TYR A 207 -6.54 -7.75 8.50
N ALA A 208 -6.67 -7.07 7.36
CA ALA A 208 -5.56 -6.83 6.44
C ALA A 208 -4.73 -5.62 6.91
N GLY A 209 -3.43 -5.63 6.60
CA GLY A 209 -2.48 -4.58 6.96
C GLY A 209 -1.76 -4.02 5.74
N LEU A 210 -1.74 -2.69 5.58
CA LEU A 210 -1.10 -2.02 4.44
C LEU A 210 0.08 -1.18 4.93
N GLY A 211 1.28 -1.50 4.45
CA GLY A 211 2.50 -0.74 4.71
C GLY A 211 2.72 0.40 3.71
N GLN A 212 3.94 0.95 3.72
CA GLN A 212 4.39 1.97 2.75
C GLN A 212 5.62 1.51 1.94
N HIS A 213 5.84 0.20 1.88
CA HIS A 213 6.94 -0.41 1.13
C HIS A 213 6.49 -0.76 -0.30
N SER A 214 7.42 -0.66 -1.25
CA SER A 214 7.10 -0.73 -2.68
C SER A 214 6.87 -2.16 -3.17
N GLY A 215 5.87 -2.33 -4.04
CA GLY A 215 5.59 -3.59 -4.72
C GLY A 215 4.13 -3.72 -5.14
N ALA A 216 3.84 -4.68 -6.02
CA ALA A 216 2.47 -5.11 -6.27
C ALA A 216 2.04 -6.17 -5.26
N ALA A 217 0.80 -6.05 -4.79
CA ALA A 217 0.16 -7.01 -3.89
C ALA A 217 -0.44 -8.16 -4.70
N GLY A 218 -0.41 -9.39 -4.17
CA GLY A 218 -0.92 -10.57 -4.85
C GLY A 218 -0.92 -11.81 -3.96
N PRO A 219 -1.09 -13.04 -4.51
CA PRO A 219 -1.26 -14.27 -3.73
C PRO A 219 0.01 -14.70 -2.98
N TYR A 220 1.16 -14.10 -3.28
CA TYR A 220 2.42 -14.31 -2.55
C TYR A 220 2.66 -13.22 -1.51
N SER A 221 1.80 -12.21 -1.42
CA SER A 221 1.88 -11.19 -0.38
C SER A 221 1.31 -11.70 0.93
N ASP A 222 1.91 -11.25 2.02
CA ASP A 222 1.31 -11.38 3.34
C ASP A 222 0.15 -10.40 3.49
N ILE A 223 -1.05 -10.88 3.82
CA ILE A 223 -2.26 -10.06 3.92
C ILE A 223 -2.15 -8.98 5.03
N THR A 224 -1.26 -9.20 6.00
CA THR A 224 -0.97 -8.23 7.08
C THR A 224 0.24 -7.35 6.80
N ALA A 225 0.86 -7.46 5.62
CA ALA A 225 1.97 -6.60 5.22
C ALA A 225 1.93 -6.33 3.71
N LEU A 226 0.78 -5.83 3.24
CA LEU A 226 0.60 -5.52 1.82
C LEU A 226 1.42 -4.27 1.43
N PRO A 227 2.13 -4.30 0.28
CA PRO A 227 2.87 -3.17 -0.22
C PRO A 227 1.95 -2.09 -0.77
N ARG A 228 2.42 -0.85 -0.73
CA ARG A 228 1.83 0.31 -1.41
C ARG A 228 2.92 1.14 -2.05
N TYR A 229 2.62 1.82 -3.16
CA TYR A 229 3.50 2.82 -3.71
C TYR A 229 3.11 4.21 -3.20
N PRO A 230 3.93 4.85 -2.34
CA PRO A 230 3.74 6.25 -2.01
C PRO A 230 3.89 7.10 -3.27
N VAL A 231 2.91 7.96 -3.52
CA VAL A 231 2.88 8.91 -4.63
C VAL A 231 2.87 10.31 -4.03
N ALA A 232 4.07 10.87 -3.84
CA ALA A 232 4.29 12.20 -3.31
C ALA A 232 5.70 12.69 -3.65
N GLY A 233 5.89 14.01 -3.72
CA GLY A 233 7.16 14.66 -4.03
C GLY A 233 7.86 14.02 -5.23
N PRO A 234 9.11 13.52 -5.10
CA PRO A 234 9.85 12.93 -6.22
C PRO A 234 9.20 11.65 -6.77
N TYR A 235 8.29 11.02 -6.02
CA TYR A 235 7.59 9.80 -6.44
C TYR A 235 6.27 10.07 -7.17
N ALA A 236 5.87 11.34 -7.31
CA ALA A 236 4.68 11.77 -8.02
C ALA A 236 4.84 11.83 -9.55
N ASP A 237 6.09 11.81 -10.05
CA ASP A 237 6.38 11.88 -11.49
C ASP A 237 5.77 10.67 -12.22
N ILE A 238 4.84 10.96 -13.14
CA ILE A 238 4.11 9.97 -13.93
C ILE A 238 5.05 9.04 -14.70
N ASN A 239 6.21 9.53 -15.17
CA ASN A 239 7.14 8.72 -15.96
C ASN A 239 7.70 7.55 -15.15
N THR A 240 8.03 7.79 -13.88
CA THR A 240 8.49 6.73 -12.97
C THR A 240 7.32 5.91 -12.45
N LEU A 241 6.15 6.52 -12.27
CA LEU A 241 4.97 5.86 -11.75
C LEU A 241 4.40 4.81 -12.71
N LYS A 242 4.49 5.04 -14.03
CA LYS A 242 4.11 4.05 -15.06
C LYS A 242 4.79 2.70 -14.83
N VAL A 243 6.10 2.70 -14.56
CA VAL A 243 6.86 1.46 -14.30
C VAL A 243 6.32 0.73 -13.06
N LYS A 244 6.03 1.48 -11.99
CA LYS A 244 5.48 0.94 -10.74
C LYS A 244 4.07 0.37 -10.91
N MET A 245 3.22 1.04 -11.69
CA MET A 245 1.86 0.60 -12.02
C MET A 245 1.82 -0.69 -12.85
N HIS A 246 2.92 -1.06 -13.50
CA HIS A 246 3.09 -2.31 -14.23
C HIS A 246 3.91 -3.38 -13.47
N SER A 247 4.16 -3.15 -12.18
CA SER A 247 4.88 -4.13 -11.35
C SER A 247 4.07 -5.42 -11.13
N LEU A 248 4.79 -6.52 -10.96
CA LEU A 248 4.25 -7.85 -10.70
C LEU A 248 4.50 -8.22 -9.23
N ASN A 249 3.60 -9.02 -8.65
CA ASN A 249 3.76 -9.54 -7.30
C ASN A 249 4.90 -10.57 -7.28
N MET A 250 6.04 -10.24 -6.65
CA MET A 250 7.19 -11.15 -6.56
C MET A 250 6.75 -12.47 -5.90
N PRO A 251 7.03 -13.64 -6.50
CA PRO A 251 6.51 -14.89 -6.03
C PRO A 251 7.34 -15.47 -4.87
N VAL A 252 7.36 -14.75 -3.75
CA VAL A 252 8.08 -15.14 -2.53
C VAL A 252 7.37 -16.33 -1.88
N LEU A 253 8.06 -17.46 -1.78
CA LEU A 253 7.58 -18.69 -1.15
C LEU A 253 8.01 -18.79 0.32
N ALA A 254 9.20 -18.28 0.64
CA ALA A 254 9.71 -18.21 2.01
C ALA A 254 10.58 -16.97 2.18
N LEU A 255 10.55 -16.41 3.39
CA LEU A 255 11.29 -15.21 3.75
C LEU A 255 11.81 -15.36 5.17
N ASP A 256 13.13 -15.31 5.32
CA ASP A 256 13.81 -15.29 6.60
C ASP A 256 14.48 -13.93 6.85
N GLY A 257 14.50 -13.52 8.12
CA GLY A 257 15.10 -12.27 8.56
C GLY A 257 14.18 -11.04 8.51
N ALA A 258 12.91 -11.16 8.11
CA ALA A 258 11.96 -10.06 7.86
C ALA A 258 11.45 -9.28 9.10
N GLY A 259 12.13 -9.38 10.23
CA GLY A 259 11.78 -8.60 11.42
C GLY A 259 12.07 -7.12 11.20
N SER A 260 11.07 -6.35 10.76
CA SER A 260 11.25 -4.96 10.34
C SER A 260 11.89 -4.07 11.41
N GLN A 261 11.74 -4.38 12.69
CA GLN A 261 12.37 -3.63 13.78
C GLN A 261 13.79 -4.11 14.04
N LEU A 262 14.77 -3.24 13.80
CA LEU A 262 16.19 -3.53 13.95
C LEU A 262 16.64 -3.27 15.39
N LEU A 263 16.50 -4.28 16.24
CA LEU A 263 17.03 -4.29 17.60
C LEU A 263 18.45 -4.88 17.58
N ASN A 264 19.47 -4.04 17.80
CA ASN A 264 20.89 -4.45 17.84
C ASN A 264 21.39 -5.16 16.57
N ARG A 265 20.72 -4.96 15.42
CA ARG A 265 21.05 -5.58 14.13
C ARG A 265 20.95 -4.55 13.01
N ALA A 266 21.81 -3.54 13.04
CA ALA A 266 21.77 -2.45 12.06
C ALA A 266 22.12 -2.88 10.62
N GLN A 267 22.68 -4.08 10.42
CA GLN A 267 22.94 -4.66 9.09
C GLN A 267 22.08 -5.91 8.88
N PRO A 268 20.77 -5.77 8.59
CA PRO A 268 19.91 -6.94 8.44
C PRO A 268 20.28 -7.71 7.17
N SER A 269 20.31 -9.03 7.30
CA SER A 269 20.36 -9.98 6.19
C SER A 269 18.96 -10.58 5.97
N LEU A 270 18.61 -10.77 4.71
CA LEU A 270 17.42 -11.48 4.27
C LEU A 270 17.81 -12.71 3.49
N THR A 271 17.04 -13.77 3.65
CA THR A 271 17.05 -14.92 2.75
C THR A 271 15.66 -15.06 2.15
N VAL A 272 15.57 -15.08 0.82
CA VAL A 272 14.32 -15.08 0.07
C VAL A 272 14.31 -16.28 -0.86
N THR A 273 13.30 -17.13 -0.75
CA THR A 273 13.04 -18.23 -1.68
C THR A 273 11.89 -17.85 -2.60
N LEU A 274 12.09 -17.98 -3.91
CA LEU A 274 11.13 -17.61 -4.94
C LEU A 274 10.60 -18.84 -5.68
N ASP A 275 9.37 -18.75 -6.18
CA ASP A 275 9.00 -19.52 -7.38
C ASP A 275 9.70 -18.89 -8.59
N SER A 276 10.81 -19.49 -9.01
CA SER A 276 11.66 -18.94 -10.08
C SER A 276 11.20 -19.31 -11.49
N SER A 277 10.03 -19.93 -11.65
CA SER A 277 9.50 -20.39 -12.95
C SER A 277 9.46 -19.26 -13.98
N ASP A 278 8.88 -18.10 -13.62
CA ASP A 278 8.77 -16.92 -14.49
C ASP A 278 9.76 -15.79 -14.15
N VAL A 279 10.64 -15.95 -13.16
CA VAL A 279 11.56 -14.89 -12.70
C VAL A 279 12.92 -15.01 -13.40
N ARG A 280 13.42 -13.93 -14.03
CA ARG A 280 14.79 -13.87 -14.55
C ARG A 280 15.80 -13.66 -13.42
N THR A 281 16.14 -14.74 -12.71
CA THR A 281 16.96 -14.72 -11.49
C THR A 281 18.34 -14.07 -11.68
N GLN A 282 18.98 -14.27 -12.83
CA GLN A 282 20.28 -13.69 -13.17
C GLN A 282 20.25 -12.16 -13.35
N GLU A 283 19.06 -11.58 -13.57
CA GLU A 283 18.84 -10.14 -13.73
C GLU A 283 18.22 -9.51 -12.47
N LEU A 284 18.09 -10.27 -11.38
CA LEU A 284 17.54 -9.77 -10.12
C LEU A 284 18.55 -8.83 -9.45
N MET A 285 18.11 -7.61 -9.18
CA MET A 285 18.88 -6.58 -8.49
C MET A 285 18.15 -6.15 -7.23
N CYS A 286 18.90 -5.99 -6.13
CA CYS A 286 18.41 -5.38 -4.92
C CYS A 286 18.96 -3.95 -4.77
N TYR A 287 18.19 -3.07 -4.16
CA TYR A 287 18.53 -1.67 -3.92
C TYR A 287 18.36 -1.42 -2.43
N ILE A 288 19.48 -1.12 -1.78
CA ILE A 288 19.54 -0.84 -0.36
C ILE A 288 19.55 0.68 -0.17
N GLN A 289 18.60 1.19 0.61
CA GLN A 289 18.50 2.63 0.86
C GLN A 289 19.83 3.17 1.42
N GLY A 290 20.37 4.20 0.76
CA GLY A 290 21.65 4.81 1.10
C GLY A 290 22.90 4.04 0.64
N GLN A 291 22.76 2.86 0.03
CA GLN A 291 23.89 2.02 -0.40
C GLN A 291 23.81 1.60 -1.88
N GLY A 292 22.72 1.93 -2.58
CA GLY A 292 22.60 1.75 -4.02
C GLY A 292 22.23 0.33 -4.45
N ALA A 293 22.53 0.01 -5.71
CA ALA A 293 22.22 -1.29 -6.31
C ALA A 293 23.25 -2.35 -5.89
N LYS A 294 22.75 -3.57 -5.61
CA LYS A 294 23.52 -4.70 -5.15
C LYS A 294 22.97 -5.99 -5.77
N VAL A 295 23.86 -6.80 -6.33
CA VAL A 295 23.54 -8.15 -6.78
C VAL A 295 23.44 -9.04 -5.54
N PRO A 296 22.35 -9.79 -5.33
CA PRO A 296 22.26 -10.72 -4.22
C PRO A 296 23.09 -11.98 -4.46
N THR A 297 23.39 -12.69 -3.37
CA THR A 297 24.10 -13.97 -3.42
C THR A 297 23.08 -15.10 -3.55
N TRP A 298 23.06 -15.79 -4.68
CA TRP A 298 22.22 -16.97 -4.87
C TRP A 298 22.81 -18.17 -4.12
N LEU A 299 21.98 -18.83 -3.31
CA LEU A 299 22.32 -20.04 -2.56
C LEU A 299 21.99 -21.32 -3.37
N ASP A 300 20.97 -21.22 -4.21
CA ASP A 300 20.53 -22.23 -5.18
C ASP A 300 19.75 -21.55 -6.34
N ASP A 301 19.08 -22.30 -7.20
CA ASP A 301 18.34 -21.78 -8.37
C ASP A 301 17.09 -20.93 -8.03
N SER A 302 16.68 -20.91 -6.77
CA SER A 302 15.43 -20.32 -6.28
C SER A 302 15.59 -19.44 -5.03
N THR A 303 16.70 -19.59 -4.30
CA THR A 303 16.94 -18.91 -3.03
C THR A 303 18.13 -17.97 -3.15
N PHE A 304 17.96 -16.73 -2.71
CA PHE A 304 19.04 -15.75 -2.61
C PHE A 304 19.09 -15.12 -1.22
N THR A 305 20.27 -14.60 -0.86
CA THR A 305 20.48 -13.77 0.32
C THR A 305 20.97 -12.38 -0.07
N ILE A 306 20.58 -11.37 0.72
CA ILE A 306 20.98 -9.98 0.56
C ILE A 306 21.20 -9.34 1.94
N GLN A 307 22.29 -8.59 2.08
CA GLN A 307 22.65 -7.90 3.31
C GLN A 307 23.23 -6.52 2.99
N ALA A 308 22.99 -5.55 3.86
CA ALA A 308 23.64 -4.24 3.79
C ALA A 308 25.13 -4.33 4.10
N ASP A 309 25.94 -3.60 3.34
CA ASP A 309 27.39 -3.52 3.54
C ASP A 309 27.74 -2.65 4.75
N MET A 310 26.94 -1.61 4.97
CA MET A 310 27.06 -0.69 6.11
C MET A 310 25.80 -0.73 6.98
N PRO A 311 25.89 -0.35 8.27
CA PRO A 311 24.71 -0.19 9.12
C PRO A 311 23.68 0.72 8.45
N LEU A 312 22.42 0.31 8.49
CA LEU A 312 21.31 1.16 8.09
C LEU A 312 21.23 2.37 9.03
N PRO A 313 20.81 3.54 8.51
CA PRO A 313 20.64 4.72 9.33
C PRO A 313 19.48 4.52 10.32
N VAL A 314 19.52 5.28 11.40
CA VAL A 314 18.38 5.45 12.31
C VAL A 314 17.14 5.88 11.50
N GLY A 315 15.98 5.38 11.90
CA GLY A 315 14.71 5.63 11.23
C GLY A 315 14.36 4.56 10.19
N ARG A 316 13.56 4.95 9.20
CA ARG A 316 12.98 4.05 8.21
C ARG A 316 13.95 3.80 7.06
N SER A 317 14.16 2.53 6.75
CA SER A 317 14.96 2.05 5.62
C SER A 317 14.22 0.93 4.89
N ARG A 318 14.72 0.52 3.73
CA ARG A 318 14.15 -0.62 2.99
C ARG A 318 15.17 -1.26 2.07
N TYR A 319 14.95 -2.54 1.81
CA TYR A 319 15.52 -3.23 0.66
C TYR A 319 14.42 -3.33 -0.41
N ASN A 320 14.74 -3.02 -1.65
CA ASN A 320 13.86 -3.25 -2.80
C ASN A 320 14.56 -4.20 -3.76
N CYS A 321 13.98 -5.36 -4.04
CA CYS A 321 14.52 -6.28 -5.03
C CYS A 321 13.56 -6.40 -6.21
N THR A 322 14.11 -6.27 -7.42
CA THR A 322 13.34 -6.32 -8.67
C THR A 322 13.97 -7.28 -9.65
N ALA A 323 13.13 -8.01 -10.39
CA ALA A 323 13.57 -8.90 -11.46
C ALA A 323 12.59 -8.84 -12.64
N PRO A 324 13.05 -8.86 -13.89
CA PRO A 324 12.14 -8.98 -15.03
C PRO A 324 11.42 -10.33 -15.06
N SER A 325 10.21 -10.35 -15.60
CA SER A 325 9.51 -11.59 -15.94
C SER A 325 10.11 -12.24 -17.20
N LYS A 326 10.00 -13.56 -17.31
CA LYS A 326 10.37 -14.32 -18.52
C LYS A 326 9.27 -14.24 -19.58
N SER A 327 8.01 -14.23 -19.16
CA SER A 327 6.83 -14.35 -20.05
C SER A 327 5.96 -13.09 -20.15
N LYS A 328 6.07 -12.16 -19.20
CA LYS A 328 5.26 -10.94 -19.13
C LYS A 328 6.12 -9.69 -19.29
N ASN A 329 5.48 -8.61 -19.73
CA ASN A 329 6.09 -7.28 -19.67
C ASN A 329 6.01 -6.76 -18.23
N GLY A 330 7.13 -6.29 -17.69
CA GLY A 330 7.21 -5.69 -16.36
C GLY A 330 8.22 -6.38 -15.45
N TYR A 331 8.25 -5.93 -14.19
CA TYR A 331 9.19 -6.37 -13.18
C TYR A 331 8.44 -6.91 -11.98
N TYR A 332 8.84 -8.08 -11.51
CA TYR A 332 8.53 -8.53 -10.17
C TYR A 332 9.18 -7.59 -9.16
N TRP A 333 8.43 -7.21 -8.13
CA TRP A 333 8.89 -6.26 -7.12
C TRP A 333 8.65 -6.80 -5.73
N PHE A 334 9.70 -6.85 -4.93
CA PHE A 334 9.67 -7.17 -3.51
C PHE A 334 10.31 -6.04 -2.72
N SER A 335 9.72 -5.68 -1.58
CA SER A 335 10.37 -4.78 -0.65
C SER A 335 10.18 -5.25 0.78
N GLN A 336 11.27 -5.17 1.54
CA GLN A 336 11.28 -5.35 2.97
C GLN A 336 11.58 -4.00 3.64
N PRO A 337 10.63 -3.41 4.38
CA PRO A 337 10.89 -2.23 5.20
C PRO A 337 11.62 -2.60 6.49
N TRP A 338 12.36 -1.63 6.99
CA TRP A 338 13.06 -1.69 8.27
C TRP A 338 12.87 -0.39 9.04
N ILE A 339 12.96 -0.47 10.35
CA ILE A 339 13.04 0.67 11.23
C ILE A 339 14.07 0.45 12.32
N GLN A 340 14.93 1.44 12.49
CA GLN A 340 16.01 1.42 13.46
C GLN A 340 15.81 2.52 14.49
N ALA A 341 15.84 2.13 15.77
CA ALA A 341 15.86 3.07 16.89
C ALA A 341 17.21 3.79 16.98
N ASN A 342 17.27 4.85 17.78
CA ASN A 342 18.51 5.49 18.19
C ASN A 342 19.40 4.50 18.97
N SER A 343 20.68 4.82 19.09
CA SER A 343 21.66 3.99 19.81
C SER A 343 21.34 3.79 21.30
N ASP A 344 20.57 4.70 21.90
CA ASP A 344 20.11 4.61 23.29
C ASP A 344 18.78 3.84 23.44
N GLY A 345 18.27 3.25 22.35
CA GLY A 345 17.00 2.52 22.30
C GLY A 345 15.76 3.42 22.20
N SER A 346 15.92 4.74 22.29
CA SER A 346 14.83 5.68 22.02
C SER A 346 14.50 5.69 20.52
N TRP A 347 13.29 6.10 20.18
CA TRP A 347 12.90 6.18 18.78
C TRP A 347 13.23 7.55 18.18
N PRO A 348 13.65 7.63 16.91
CA PRO A 348 13.85 8.91 16.25
C PRO A 348 12.56 9.73 16.26
N ALA A 349 12.74 11.05 16.46
CA ALA A 349 11.69 12.02 16.19
C ALA A 349 11.42 12.06 14.68
N GLU A 350 10.16 12.31 14.33
CA GLU A 350 9.70 12.43 12.94
C GLU A 350 9.77 13.85 12.43
#